data_AF-A0A1Q6RQZ4-F1
#
_entry.id   AF-A0A1Q6RQZ4-F1
#
_cell.length_a   1.000
_cell.length_b   1.000
_cell.length_c   1.000
_cell.angle_alpha   90.00
_cell.angle_beta   90.00
_cell.angle_gamma   90.00
#
_symmetry.space_group_name_H-M   'P 1'
#
loop_
_entity.id
_entity.type
_entity.pdbx_description
1 polymer ?
#
loop_
_entity_poly.entity_id
_entity_poly.type
_entity_poly.pdbx_seq_one_letter_code
_entity_poly.pdbx_strand_id
1 'polypeptide(L)'
;MGCKTPLFGIKSLTFEIYEYKIIKGDESMFEKLKLKKQYKKCLLEIEQLEAKRARPQAAIVEAILTNSTPSDDDTDYFNMYTQEINKRRERLREIKAKLDNV
;
A
#
# COMPACT_ATOMS: atom_id res chain seq x y z
N MET A 1 -42.04 34.45 43.90
CA MET A 1 -42.63 33.33 43.13
C MET A 1 -41.65 32.95 42.04
N GLY A 2 -41.05 31.77 42.15
CA GLY A 2 -40.11 31.27 41.15
C GLY A 2 -40.87 30.67 39.98
N CYS A 3 -40.72 31.25 38.80
CA CYS A 3 -41.20 30.64 37.56
C CYS A 3 -39.98 30.14 36.78
N LYS A 4 -39.92 28.81 36.70
CA LYS A 4 -38.88 28.00 36.08
C LYS A 4 -38.84 28.26 34.57
N THR A 5 -37.63 28.35 34.03
CA THR A 5 -37.35 28.22 32.60
C THR A 5 -37.78 26.84 32.09
N PRO A 6 -38.39 26.75 30.89
CA PRO A 6 -38.26 25.60 30.04
C PRO A 6 -37.23 25.93 28.95
N LEU A 7 -35.98 25.49 29.15
CA LEU A 7 -35.02 25.30 28.07
C LEU A 7 -35.46 24.07 27.28
N PHE A 8 -36.43 24.23 26.37
CA PHE A 8 -36.78 23.19 25.41
C PHE A 8 -35.86 23.31 24.20
N GLY A 9 -35.11 22.22 23.99
CA GLY A 9 -33.89 22.18 23.20
C GLY A 9 -34.12 22.45 21.72
N ILE A 10 -33.46 23.50 21.24
CA ILE A 10 -33.00 23.56 19.86
C ILE A 10 -31.88 22.53 19.78
N LYS A 11 -32.18 21.30 19.34
CA LYS A 11 -31.13 20.40 18.84
C LYS A 11 -30.47 21.19 17.71
N SER A 12 -29.26 21.67 17.95
CA SER A 12 -28.60 22.53 16.98
C SER A 12 -28.40 21.71 15.70
N LEU A 13 -28.74 22.29 14.55
CA LEU A 13 -28.45 21.70 13.24
C LEU A 13 -26.99 21.22 13.17
N THR A 14 -26.10 21.91 13.89
CA THR A 14 -24.69 21.55 14.01
C THR A 14 -24.43 20.22 14.72
N PHE A 15 -25.26 19.81 15.68
CA PHE A 15 -25.14 18.51 16.36
C PHE A 15 -25.57 17.35 15.45
N GLU A 16 -26.66 17.52 14.69
CA GLU A 16 -27.13 16.53 13.72
C GLU A 16 -26.16 16.38 12.53
N ILE A 17 -25.56 17.48 12.06
CA ILE A 17 -24.52 17.45 11.01
C ILE A 17 -23.25 16.73 11.53
N TYR A 18 -22.88 16.92 12.79
CA TYR A 18 -21.73 16.23 13.40
C TYR A 18 -21.96 14.73 13.53
N GLU A 19 -23.13 14.29 14.00
CA GLU A 19 -23.45 12.85 14.10
C GLU A 19 -23.59 12.20 12.72
N TYR A 20 -24.12 12.89 11.71
CA TYR A 20 -24.18 12.39 10.34
C TYR A 20 -22.77 12.15 9.74
N LYS A 21 -21.80 13.01 10.09
CA LYS A 21 -20.38 12.88 9.70
C LYS A 21 -19.65 11.74 10.42
N ILE A 22 -20.10 11.38 11.63
CA ILE A 22 -19.56 10.25 12.41
C ILE A 22 -20.12 8.91 11.90
N ILE A 23 -21.40 8.86 11.51
CA ILE A 23 -22.07 7.65 11.02
C ILE A 23 -21.64 7.31 9.57
N LYS A 24 -21.40 8.32 8.73
CA LYS A 24 -20.70 8.17 7.44
C LYS A 24 -19.20 8.40 7.65
N GLY A 25 -18.52 7.53 8.39
CA GLY A 25 -17.08 7.66 8.64
C GLY A 25 -16.35 8.03 7.34
N ASP A 26 -15.62 9.15 7.38
CA ASP A 26 -15.05 9.83 6.20
C ASP A 26 -14.56 8.81 5.16
N GLU A 27 -15.20 8.76 3.99
CA GLU A 27 -14.80 7.86 2.89
C GLU A 27 -13.29 7.98 2.58
N SER A 28 -12.73 9.19 2.75
CA SER A 28 -11.29 9.47 2.68
C SER A 28 -10.45 8.65 3.68
N MET A 29 -10.91 8.48 4.92
CA MET A 29 -10.20 7.73 5.97
C MET A 29 -10.16 6.23 5.67
N PHE A 30 -11.26 5.67 5.18
CA PHE A 30 -11.34 4.27 4.75
C PHE A 30 -10.48 3.99 3.50
N GLU A 31 -10.53 4.86 2.49
CA GLU A 31 -9.70 4.72 1.28
C GLU A 31 -8.21 4.84 1.63
N LYS A 32 -7.84 5.75 2.52
CA LYS A 32 -6.47 5.88 3.04
C LYS A 32 -5.99 4.62 3.74
N LEU A 33 -6.83 4.00 4.58
CA LEU A 33 -6.50 2.73 5.25
C LEU A 33 -6.31 1.59 4.24
N LYS A 34 -7.20 1.50 3.24
CA LYS A 34 -7.12 0.50 2.18
C LYS A 34 -5.84 0.66 1.35
N LEU A 35 -5.51 1.90 0.95
CA LEU A 35 -4.29 2.21 0.22
C LEU A 35 -3.03 1.88 1.05
N LYS A 36 -3.01 2.22 2.35
CA LYS A 36 -1.90 1.83 3.26
C LYS A 36 -1.73 0.32 3.34
N LYS A 37 -2.81 -0.45 3.42
CA LYS A 37 -2.76 -1.92 3.43
C LYS A 37 -2.19 -2.46 2.13
N GLN A 38 -2.62 -1.92 0.99
CA GLN A 38 -2.08 -2.29 -0.32
C GLN A 38 -0.61 -1.92 -0.49
N TYR A 39 -0.19 -0.76 0.03
CA TYR A 39 1.21 -0.31 0.03
C TYR A 39 2.10 -1.30 0.78
N LYS A 40 1.71 -1.65 2.03
CA LYS A 40 2.44 -2.63 2.84
C LYS A 40 2.52 -4.01 2.17
N LYS A 41 1.40 -4.47 1.59
CA LYS A 41 1.38 -5.74 0.84
C LYS A 41 2.35 -5.71 -0.34
N CYS A 42 2.37 -4.61 -1.09
CA CYS A 42 3.24 -4.46 -2.25
C CYS A 42 4.73 -4.45 -1.86
N LEU A 43 5.09 -3.84 -0.73
CA LEU A 43 6.45 -3.90 -0.17
C LEU A 43 6.87 -5.33 0.17
N LEU A 44 6.00 -6.08 0.85
CA LEU A 44 6.27 -7.48 1.20
C LEU A 44 6.45 -8.35 -0.05
N GLU A 45 5.62 -8.14 -1.07
CA GLU A 45 5.76 -8.85 -2.35
C GLU A 45 7.09 -8.53 -3.05
N ILE A 46 7.55 -7.27 -3.01
CA ILE A 46 8.87 -6.88 -3.55
C ILE A 46 9.98 -7.62 -2.79
N GLU A 47 9.95 -7.59 -1.46
CA GLU A 47 10.95 -8.25 -0.62
C GLU A 47 11.02 -9.76 -0.90
N GLN A 48 9.86 -10.43 -1.02
CA GLN A 48 9.79 -11.85 -1.38
C GLN A 48 10.35 -12.15 -2.77
N LEU A 49 10.09 -11.29 -3.75
CA LEU A 49 10.62 -11.45 -5.10
C LEU A 49 12.13 -11.21 -5.14
N GLU A 50 12.63 -10.22 -4.39
CA GLU A 50 14.07 -9.94 -4.26
C GLU A 50 14.80 -11.12 -3.61
N ALA A 51 14.21 -11.72 -2.56
CA ALA A 51 14.74 -12.92 -1.93
C ALA A 51 14.80 -14.11 -2.92
N LYS A 52 13.75 -14.31 -3.73
CA LYS A 52 13.73 -15.36 -4.76
C LYS A 52 14.75 -15.12 -5.87
N ARG A 53 14.94 -13.86 -6.27
CA ARG A 53 15.92 -13.46 -7.29
C ARG A 53 17.37 -13.62 -6.82
N ALA A 54 17.63 -13.61 -5.51
CA ALA A 54 18.99 -13.69 -4.98
C ALA A 54 19.74 -14.96 -5.43
N ARG A 55 19.05 -16.11 -5.53
CA ARG A 55 19.66 -17.36 -6.01
C ARG A 55 20.13 -17.28 -7.47
N PRO A 56 19.25 -17.04 -8.47
CA PRO A 56 19.70 -16.97 -9.87
C PRO A 56 20.72 -15.85 -10.09
N GLN A 57 20.60 -14.74 -9.35
CA GLN A 57 21.62 -13.69 -9.36
C GLN A 57 22.98 -14.20 -8.90
N ALA A 58 23.06 -14.95 -7.79
CA ALA A 58 24.31 -15.51 -7.29
C ALA A 58 24.92 -16.51 -8.30
N ALA A 59 24.10 -17.37 -8.90
CA ALA A 59 24.54 -18.34 -9.91
C ALA A 59 25.09 -17.65 -11.17
N ILE A 60 24.42 -16.60 -11.67
CA ILE A 60 24.90 -15.80 -12.80
C ILE A 60 26.24 -15.14 -12.45
N VAL A 61 26.36 -14.55 -11.25
CA VAL A 61 27.60 -13.90 -10.81
C VAL A 61 28.74 -14.92 -10.68
N GLU A 62 28.48 -16.08 -10.11
CA GLU A 62 29.46 -17.17 -10.00
C GLU A 62 29.95 -17.62 -11.38
N ALA A 63 29.04 -17.79 -12.34
CA ALA A 63 29.39 -18.17 -13.70
C ALA A 63 30.32 -17.13 -14.36
N ILE A 64 29.99 -15.84 -14.22
CA ILE A 64 30.82 -14.74 -14.71
C ILE A 64 32.22 -14.76 -14.06
N LEU A 65 32.30 -14.93 -12.73
CA LEU A 65 33.58 -14.94 -12.01
C LEU A 65 34.46 -16.15 -12.36
N THR A 66 33.85 -17.26 -12.75
CA THR A 66 34.54 -18.50 -13.14
C THR A 66 34.80 -18.61 -14.64
N ASN A 67 34.42 -17.59 -15.44
CA ASN A 67 34.44 -17.61 -16.91
C ASN A 67 33.65 -18.79 -17.50
N SER A 68 32.59 -19.22 -16.83
CA SER A 68 31.64 -20.20 -17.34
C SER A 68 30.38 -19.50 -17.85
N THR A 69 29.62 -20.20 -18.70
CA THR A 69 28.35 -19.68 -19.21
C THR A 69 27.26 -19.85 -18.13
N PRO A 70 26.52 -18.78 -17.78
CA PRO A 70 25.37 -18.91 -16.88
C PRO A 70 24.34 -19.89 -17.43
N SER A 71 23.61 -20.57 -16.54
CA SER A 71 22.48 -21.41 -16.94
C SER A 71 21.37 -20.57 -17.56
N ASP A 72 20.73 -21.08 -18.60
CA ASP A 72 19.55 -20.46 -19.22
C ASP A 72 18.42 -20.32 -18.20
N ASP A 73 18.21 -21.35 -17.36
CA ASP A 73 17.19 -21.33 -16.30
C ASP A 73 17.43 -20.19 -15.30
N ASP A 74 18.67 -20.02 -14.84
CA ASP A 74 19.00 -18.95 -13.89
C ASP A 74 18.80 -17.57 -14.51
N THR A 75 19.15 -17.43 -15.80
CA THR A 75 18.95 -16.20 -16.56
C THR A 75 17.46 -15.88 -16.71
N ASP A 76 16.64 -16.86 -17.05
CA ASP A 76 15.19 -16.72 -17.20
C ASP A 76 14.51 -16.37 -15.88
N TYR A 77 14.85 -17.08 -14.79
CA TYR A 77 14.34 -16.77 -13.46
C TYR A 77 14.76 -15.36 -13.00
N PHE A 78 16.01 -14.97 -13.23
CA PHE A 78 16.48 -13.63 -12.90
C PHE A 78 15.68 -12.55 -13.65
N ASN A 79 15.47 -12.74 -14.95
CA ASN A 79 14.72 -11.82 -15.79
C ASN A 79 13.26 -11.75 -15.37
N MET A 80 12.62 -12.90 -15.16
CA MET A 80 11.23 -12.99 -14.70
C MET A 80 11.03 -12.25 -13.37
N TYR A 81 11.85 -12.53 -12.35
CA TYR A 81 11.72 -11.85 -11.06
C TYR A 81 12.00 -10.35 -11.17
N THR A 82 12.97 -9.94 -11.98
CA THR A 82 13.27 -8.52 -12.20
C THR A 82 12.09 -7.78 -12.84
N GLN A 83 11.44 -8.38 -13.84
CA GLN A 83 10.24 -7.81 -14.45
C GLN A 83 9.10 -7.68 -13.44
N GLU A 84 8.84 -8.72 -12.63
CA GLU A 84 7.78 -8.66 -11.62
C GLU A 84 8.08 -7.62 -10.53
N ILE A 85 9.33 -7.51 -10.06
CA ILE A 85 9.75 -6.47 -9.10
C ILE A 85 9.49 -5.08 -9.68
N ASN A 86 9.83 -4.84 -10.95
CA ASN A 86 9.61 -3.55 -11.59
C ASN A 86 8.13 -3.18 -11.66
N LYS A 87 7.26 -4.14 -12.03
CA LYS A 87 5.79 -3.95 -11.99
C LYS A 87 5.29 -3.60 -10.60
N ARG A 88 5.79 -4.26 -9.54
CA ARG A 88 5.40 -3.93 -8.16
C ARG A 88 5.90 -2.54 -7.74
N ARG A 89 7.13 -2.17 -8.10
CA ARG A 89 7.69 -0.84 -7.80
C ARG A 89 6.90 0.27 -8.49
N GLU A 90 6.44 0.06 -9.71
CA GLU A 90 5.53 0.97 -10.40
C GLU A 90 4.20 1.10 -9.66
N ARG A 91 3.55 -0.03 -9.33
CA ARG A 91 2.32 -0.05 -8.53
C ARG A 91 2.50 0.65 -7.18
N LEU A 92 3.66 0.49 -6.52
CA LEU A 92 3.98 1.15 -5.26
C LEU A 92 4.02 2.69 -5.43
N ARG A 93 4.62 3.19 -6.52
CA ARG A 93 4.64 4.62 -6.85
C ARG A 93 3.22 5.16 -7.07
N GLU A 94 2.38 4.42 -7.78
CA GLU A 94 0.96 4.79 -7.98
C GLU A 94 0.19 4.86 -6.67
N ILE A 95 0.33 3.85 -5.80
CA ILE A 95 -0.35 3.83 -4.49
C ILE A 95 0.14 4.99 -3.62
N LYS A 96 1.43 5.29 -3.64
CA LYS A 96 2.01 6.42 -2.91
C LYS A 96 1.44 7.74 -3.40
N ALA A 97 1.40 7.96 -4.72
CA ALA A 97 0.79 9.15 -5.31
C ALA A 97 -0.70 9.28 -4.92
N LYS A 98 -1.45 8.17 -4.89
CA LYS A 98 -2.84 8.18 -4.39
C LYS A 98 -2.92 8.56 -2.91
N LEU A 99 -2.05 8.00 -2.06
CA LEU A 99 -2.01 8.32 -0.62
C LEU A 99 -1.71 9.79 -0.33
N ASP A 100 -0.85 10.42 -1.13
CA ASP A 100 -0.48 11.82 -0.97
C ASP A 100 -1.62 12.77 -1.40
N ASN A 101 -2.56 12.28 -2.23
CA ASN A 101 -3.73 13.02 -2.72
C ASN A 101 -5.05 12.66 -1.99
N VAL A 102 -4.99 11.86 -0.91
CA VAL A 102 -6.15 11.44 -0.07
C VAL A 102 -6.11 12.08 1.32
#